data_AF-A0A1Y3WPB4-F1
#
_entry.id   AF-A0A1Y3WPB4-F1
#
_cell.length_a   1.000
_cell.length_b   1.000
_cell.length_c   1.000
_cell.angle_alpha   90.00
_cell.angle_beta   90.00
_cell.angle_gamma   90.00
#
_symmetry.space_group_name_H-M   'P 1'
#
loop_
_entity.id
_entity.type
_entity.pdbx_description
1 polymer ?
#
loop_
_entity_poly.entity_id
_entity_poly.type
_entity_poly.pdbx_seq_one_letter_code
_entity_poly.pdbx_strand_id
1 'polypeptide(L)'
;MEQATFNLIDAINCSGIDNSVWGCSQGIESTKHHFGTIEDMALERMFIYVYRDEDNTSFIPKTTPSLTLTLEEEWGSGSLDIYYI
;
A
#
# COMPACT_ATOMS: atom_id res chain seq x y z
N MET A 1 -10.80 -15.46 2.39
CA MET A 1 -9.59 -14.70 2.78
C MET A 1 -8.41 -15.59 2.47
N GLU A 2 -7.57 -15.20 1.52
CA GLU A 2 -6.47 -16.03 1.05
C GLU A 2 -5.29 -16.01 2.02
N GLN A 3 -4.50 -17.09 2.03
CA GLN A 3 -3.35 -17.23 2.94
C GLN A 3 -2.28 -16.16 2.67
N ALA A 4 -2.22 -15.63 1.43
CA ALA A 4 -1.36 -14.52 1.06
C ALA A 4 -1.71 -13.22 1.81
N THR A 5 -3.00 -12.92 1.98
CA THR A 5 -3.47 -11.74 2.73
C THR A 5 -3.07 -11.82 4.20
N PHE A 6 -3.24 -12.99 4.81
CA PHE A 6 -2.83 -13.22 6.20
C PHE A 6 -1.32 -13.07 6.37
N ASN A 7 -0.52 -13.66 5.47
CA ASN A 7 0.93 -13.52 5.52
C ASN A 7 1.39 -12.07 5.34
N LEU A 8 0.68 -11.28 4.54
CA LEU A 8 0.96 -9.85 4.38
C LEU A 8 0.72 -9.10 5.70
N ILE A 9 -0.45 -9.27 6.30
CA ILE A 9 -0.82 -8.63 7.58
C ILE A 9 0.12 -9.08 8.71
N ASP A 10 0.47 -10.37 8.74
CA ASP A 10 1.41 -10.93 9.72
C ASP A 10 2.81 -10.34 9.53
N ALA A 11 3.29 -10.21 8.29
CA ALA A 11 4.56 -9.57 7.98
C ALA A 11 4.57 -8.09 8.37
N ILE A 12 3.49 -7.36 8.10
CA ILE A 12 3.32 -5.96 8.49
C ILE A 12 3.40 -5.81 10.02
N ASN A 13 2.65 -6.63 10.75
CA ASN A 13 2.66 -6.61 12.22
C ASN A 13 4.02 -7.04 12.80
N CYS A 14 4.70 -8.01 12.19
CA CYS A 14 6.03 -8.44 12.61
C CYS A 14 7.13 -7.41 12.28
N SER A 15 6.97 -6.65 11.20
CA SER A 15 7.90 -5.58 10.83
C SER A 15 7.83 -4.38 11.77
N GLY A 16 6.76 -4.27 12.58
CA GLY A 16 6.60 -3.18 13.54
C GLY A 16 6.41 -1.81 12.87
N ILE A 17 5.96 -1.80 11.61
CA ILE A 17 5.61 -0.57 10.89
C ILE A 17 4.34 0.04 11.48
N ASP A 18 4.32 1.36 11.54
CA ASP A 18 3.25 2.10 12.20
C ASP A 18 1.91 1.90 11.47
N ASN A 19 0.80 1.88 12.21
CA ASN A 19 -0.53 1.75 11.61
C ASN A 19 -0.92 2.95 10.73
N SER A 20 -0.15 4.04 10.75
CA SER A 20 -0.30 5.17 9.83
C SER A 20 0.23 4.89 8.41
N VAL A 21 1.07 3.87 8.22
CA VAL A 21 1.71 3.61 6.91
C VAL A 21 1.03 2.51 6.10
N TRP A 22 0.03 1.82 6.65
CA TRP A 22 -0.69 0.79 5.91
C TRP A 22 -2.17 0.76 6.29
N GLY A 23 -2.99 0.23 5.39
CA GLY A 23 -4.41 0.08 5.65
C GLY A 23 -5.12 -0.73 4.59
N CYS A 24 -6.41 -0.93 4.77
CA CYS A 24 -7.26 -1.56 3.78
C CYS A 24 -8.29 -0.55 3.28
N SER A 25 -8.47 -0.49 1.96
CA SER A 25 -9.49 0.34 1.33
C SER A 25 -10.20 -0.45 0.22
N GLN A 26 -11.36 0.04 -0.20
CA GLN A 26 -12.15 -0.55 -1.27
C GLN A 26 -12.92 0.54 -2.01
N GLY A 27 -13.10 0.36 -3.32
CA GLY A 27 -13.94 1.23 -4.13
C GLY A 27 -13.42 2.66 -4.23
N ILE A 28 -12.14 2.83 -4.52
CA ILE A 28 -11.55 4.15 -4.74
C ILE A 28 -11.69 4.54 -6.21
N GLU A 29 -12.32 5.68 -6.50
CA GLU A 29 -12.49 6.15 -7.88
C GLU A 29 -11.22 6.79 -8.46
N SER A 30 -10.39 7.41 -7.61
CA SER A 30 -9.15 8.07 -8.00
C SER A 30 -8.08 7.90 -6.92
N THR A 31 -7.05 7.12 -7.23
CA THR A 31 -5.86 6.97 -6.37
C THR A 31 -5.12 8.27 -6.16
N LYS A 32 -5.11 9.15 -7.16
CA LYS A 32 -4.49 10.48 -7.05
C LYS A 32 -5.18 11.33 -6.00
N HIS A 33 -6.51 11.38 -6.01
CA HIS A 33 -7.25 12.19 -5.04
C HIS A 33 -7.24 11.61 -3.62
N HIS A 34 -7.17 10.28 -3.50
CA HIS A 34 -7.22 9.61 -2.20
C HIS A 34 -5.85 9.47 -1.54
N PHE A 35 -4.82 9.08 -2.30
CA PHE A 35 -3.49 8.78 -1.80
C PHE A 35 -2.44 9.81 -2.22
N GLY A 36 -2.73 10.72 -3.15
CA GLY A 36 -1.75 11.66 -3.68
C GLY A 36 -0.75 11.03 -4.66
N THR A 37 -1.15 9.96 -5.37
CA THR A 37 -0.28 9.28 -6.34
C THR A 37 -0.17 10.03 -7.65
N ILE A 38 0.99 9.92 -8.32
CA ILE A 38 1.20 10.49 -9.67
C ILE A 38 0.21 9.86 -10.65
N GLU A 39 0.02 8.55 -10.53
CA GLU A 39 -0.90 7.78 -11.36
C GLU A 39 -2.33 7.90 -10.82
N ASP A 40 -3.24 8.26 -11.72
CA ASP A 40 -4.67 8.31 -11.45
C ASP A 40 -5.36 7.08 -12.02
N MET A 41 -5.88 6.23 -11.15
CA MET A 41 -6.67 5.07 -11.54
C MET A 41 -7.74 4.75 -10.50
N ALA A 42 -8.79 4.07 -10.96
CA ALA A 42 -9.85 3.56 -10.10
C ALA A 42 -9.50 2.14 -9.60
N LEU A 43 -9.68 1.92 -8.30
CA LEU A 43 -9.57 0.64 -7.62
C LEU A 43 -10.94 0.23 -7.10
N GLU A 44 -11.71 -0.45 -7.95
CA GLU A 44 -13.08 -0.88 -7.63
C GLU A 44 -13.16 -2.04 -6.62
N ARG A 45 -12.09 -2.85 -6.53
CA ARG A 45 -11.99 -3.99 -5.61
C ARG A 45 -11.40 -3.61 -4.26
N MET A 46 -11.51 -4.51 -3.28
CA MET A 46 -10.88 -4.37 -1.98
C MET A 46 -9.38 -4.65 -2.08
N PHE A 47 -8.56 -3.84 -1.42
CA PHE A 47 -7.11 -3.98 -1.44
C PHE A 47 -6.49 -3.48 -0.13
N ILE A 48 -5.27 -3.95 0.14
CA ILE A 48 -4.42 -3.44 1.19
C ILE A 48 -3.38 -2.54 0.54
N TYR A 49 -3.16 -1.36 1.10
CA TYR A 49 -2.11 -0.44 0.67
C TYR A 49 -1.04 -0.30 1.75
N VAL A 50 0.21 -0.15 1.33
CA VAL A 50 1.37 0.07 2.20
C VAL A 50 2.20 1.20 1.61
N TYR A 51 2.38 2.26 2.39
CA TYR A 51 3.28 3.36 2.10
C TYR A 51 4.72 2.92 2.38
N ARG A 52 5.54 2.90 1.33
CA ARG A 52 6.99 2.70 1.39
C ARG A 52 7.70 4.01 1.16
N ASP A 53 8.36 4.49 2.20
CA ASP A 53 9.26 5.65 2.17
C ASP A 53 10.69 5.19 2.56
N GLU A 54 11.70 6.06 2.42
CA GLU A 54 13.09 5.74 2.81
C GLU A 54 13.19 5.31 4.28
N ASP A 55 12.32 5.84 5.15
CA ASP A 55 12.25 5.51 6.58
C ASP A 55 11.55 4.15 6.84
N ASN A 56 10.63 3.73 5.96
CA ASN A 56 9.84 2.49 6.08
C ASN A 56 10.39 1.32 5.25
N THR A 57 11.66 1.40 4.86
CA THR A 57 12.40 0.34 4.14
C THR A 57 12.52 -0.98 4.92
N SER A 58 12.20 -0.99 6.23
CA SER A 58 12.19 -2.19 7.08
C SER A 58 11.07 -3.18 6.74
N PHE A 59 10.03 -2.74 6.05
CA PHE A 59 9.04 -3.66 5.49
C PHE A 59 9.58 -4.27 4.19
N ILE A 60 10.14 -5.47 4.29
CA ILE A 60 10.47 -6.31 3.14
C ILE A 60 9.27 -7.20 2.88
N PRO A 61 8.41 -6.88 1.90
CA PRO A 61 7.26 -7.71 1.66
C PRO A 61 7.75 -9.08 1.16
N LYS A 62 7.41 -10.15 1.89
CA LYS A 62 7.59 -11.53 1.40
C LYS A 62 6.70 -11.85 0.19
N THR A 63 5.74 -10.97 -0.11
CA THR A 63 4.76 -11.08 -1.18
C THR A 63 4.94 -9.93 -2.17
N THR A 64 4.97 -10.23 -3.46
CA THR A 64 5.06 -9.19 -4.49
C THR A 64 3.78 -8.34 -4.49
N PRO A 65 3.88 -6.99 -4.43
CA PRO A 65 2.72 -6.13 -4.61
C PRO A 65 2.09 -6.36 -5.98
N SER A 66 0.76 -6.28 -6.03
CA SER A 66 0.04 -6.39 -7.29
C SER A 66 0.20 -5.12 -8.13
N LEU A 67 0.39 -3.99 -7.46
CA LEU A 67 0.69 -2.72 -8.09
C LEU A 67 1.55 -1.88 -7.17
N THR A 68 2.50 -1.15 -7.73
CA THR A 68 3.30 -0.16 -7.00
C THR A 68 3.10 1.17 -7.69
N LEU A 69 2.56 2.14 -6.98
CA LEU A 69 2.35 3.50 -7.44
C LEU A 69 3.40 4.42 -6.83
N THR A 70 3.77 5.47 -7.53
CA THR A 70 4.65 6.51 -6.99
C THR A 70 3.82 7.67 -6.46
N LEU A 71 4.15 8.17 -5.27
CA LEU A 71 3.51 9.34 -4.68
C LEU A 71 3.98 10.61 -5.41
N GLU A 72 3.11 11.61 -5.52
CA GLU A 72 3.53 12.94 -5.98
C GLU A 72 4.45 13.58 -4.95
N GLU A 73 5.47 14.31 -5.40
CA GLU A 73 6.43 15.02 -4.53
C GLU A 73 5.73 15.97 -3.54
N GLU A 74 4.53 16.44 -3.85
CA GLU A 74 3.71 17.27 -2.94
C GLU A 74 3.23 16.51 -1.69
N TRP A 75 3.14 15.18 -1.75
CA TRP A 75 2.66 14.32 -0.67
C TRP A 75 3.77 13.49 -0.01
N GLY A 76 4.94 13.40 -0.65
CA GLY A 76 6.15 12.76 -0.10
C GLY A 76 6.93 11.98 -1.16
N SER A 77 8.22 11.77 -0.90
CA SER A 77 9.13 10.99 -1.77
C SER A 77 9.00 9.49 -1.49
N GLY A 78 7.80 8.93 -1.70
CA GLY A 78 7.49 7.54 -1.40
C GLY A 78 6.81 6.79 -2.54
N SER A 79 6.56 5.51 -2.28
CA SER A 79 5.79 4.61 -3.15
C SER A 79 4.66 3.97 -2.36
N LEU A 80 3.54 3.71 -3.03
CA LEU A 80 2.37 3.04 -2.48
C LEU A 80 2.26 1.66 -3.12
N ASP A 81 2.47 0.62 -2.33
CA ASP A 81 2.25 -0.75 -2.75
C ASP A 81 0.82 -1.17 -2.48
N ILE A 82 0.17 -1.77 -3.46
CA ILE A 82 -1.20 -2.26 -3.41
C ILE A 82 -1.22 -3.77 -3.58
N TYR A 83 -1.93 -4.42 -2.68
CA TYR A 83 -2.15 -5.86 -2.63
C TYR A 83 -3.65 -6.14 -2.72
N TYR A 84 -4.08 -6.79 -3.79
CA TYR A 84 -5.48 -7.19 -3.93
C TYR A 84 -5.80 -8.36 -3.02
N ILE A 85 -7.00 -8.34 -2.41
CA ILE A 85 -7.48 -9.34 -1.45
C ILE A 85 -8.83 -9.93 -1.83
#